data_AF-A0AB40ATC8-F1
#
_entry.id   AF-A0AB40ATC8-F1
#
_cell.length_a   1.000
_cell.length_b   1.000
_cell.length_c   1.000
_cell.angle_alpha   90.00
_cell.angle_beta   90.00
_cell.angle_gamma   90.00
#
_symmetry.space_group_name_H-M   'P 1'
#
loop_
_entity.id
_entity.type
_entity.pdbx_description
1 polymer ?
#
loop_
_entity_poly.entity_id
_entity_poly.type
_entity_poly.pdbx_seq_one_letter_code
_entity_poly.pdbx_strand_id
1 'polypeptide(L)'
;MKMSILLGVVQMNLGIFLSYFNAKFFGNSINIWYQFVPQLIFLNSLFDYLSLLIIVKWCTGSKADLYHVMIYMFRSPIDKLGENELFPSQKMLQLVLLGLALISVP
;
A
#
# COMPACT_ATOMS: atom_id res chain seq x y z
N MET A 1 12.21 14.30 -0.34
CA MET A 1 10.83 13.84 -0.63
C MET A 1 10.55 12.42 -0.10
N LYS A 2 11.34 11.39 -0.45
CA LYS A 2 11.10 9.99 -0.05
C LYS A 2 10.91 9.74 1.46
N MET A 3 11.68 10.44 2.29
CA MET A 3 11.56 10.32 3.75
C MET A 3 10.25 10.92 4.31
N SER A 4 9.72 11.96 3.67
CA SER A 4 8.42 12.54 4.05
C SER A 4 7.27 11.59 3.74
N ILE A 5 7.37 10.81 2.65
CA ILE A 5 6.39 9.78 2.32
C ILE A 5 6.41 8.69 3.41
N LEU A 6 7.59 8.18 3.78
CA LEU A 6 7.74 7.18 4.85
C LEU A 6 7.13 7.65 6.17
N LEU A 7 7.45 8.88 6.61
CA LEU A 7 6.88 9.45 7.83
C LEU A 7 5.35 9.62 7.73
N GLY A 8 4.85 10.07 6.58
CA GLY A 8 3.41 10.20 6.35
C GLY A 8 2.67 8.87 6.44
N VAL A 9 3.22 7.80 5.86
CA VAL A 9 2.62 6.46 5.93
C VAL A 9 2.61 5.91 7.36
N VAL A 10 3.70 6.09 8.11
CA VAL A 10 3.74 5.71 9.54
C VAL A 10 2.70 6.50 10.34
N GLN A 11 2.57 7.81 10.11
CA GLN A 11 1.58 8.65 10.78
C GLN A 11 0.14 8.22 10.45
N MET A 12 -0.16 7.88 9.19
CA MET A 12 -1.48 7.40 8.80
C MET A 12 -1.82 6.04 9.43
N ASN A 13 -0.87 5.11 9.44
CA ASN A 13 -1.04 3.81 10.10
C ASN A 13 -1.31 3.98 11.61
N LEU A 14 -0.59 4.88 12.29
CA LEU A 14 -0.88 5.21 13.69
C LEU A 14 -2.31 5.72 13.88
N GLY A 15 -2.81 6.61 13.01
CA GLY A 15 -4.20 7.08 13.06
C GLY A 15 -5.23 5.94 12.94
N ILE A 16 -4.97 4.97 12.06
CA ILE A 16 -5.81 3.78 11.89
C ILE A 16 -5.80 2.91 13.16
N PHE A 17 -4.63 2.69 13.78
CA PHE A 17 -4.54 1.96 15.04
C PHE A 17 -5.28 2.66 16.19
N LEU A 18 -5.22 4.00 16.27
CA LEU A 18 -6.01 4.76 17.25
C LEU A 18 -7.52 4.56 17.04
N SER A 19 -7.98 4.56 15.78
CA SER A 19 -9.39 4.28 15.44
C SER A 19 -9.83 2.89 15.91
N TYR A 20 -8.97 1.88 15.79
CA TYR A 20 -9.23 0.54 16.30
C TYR A 20 -9.36 0.49 17.83
N PHE A 21 -8.42 1.12 18.55
CA PHE A 21 -8.51 1.20 20.02
C PHE A 21 -9.77 1.93 20.47
N ASN A 22 -10.18 2.97 19.74
CA ASN A 22 -11.42 3.69 20.00
C ASN A 22 -12.64 2.79 19.81
N ALA A 23 -12.75 2.08 18.68
CA ALA A 23 -13.86 1.19 18.41
C ALA A 23 -13.93 0.01 19.41
N LYS A 24 -12.77 -0.49 19.84
CA LYS A 24 -12.67 -1.52 20.88
C LYS A 24 -13.13 -1.02 22.24
N PHE A 25 -12.78 0.21 22.62
CA PHE A 25 -13.21 0.83 23.88
C PHE A 25 -14.73 1.03 23.93
N PHE A 26 -15.34 1.49 22.84
CA PHE A 26 -16.79 1.70 22.75
C PHE A 26 -17.59 0.41 22.48
N GLY A 27 -16.94 -0.76 22.35
CA GLY A 27 -17.61 -2.03 22.07
C GLY A 27 -18.26 -2.13 20.68
N ASN A 28 -18.02 -1.15 19.80
CA ASN A 28 -18.63 -1.04 18.48
C ASN A 28 -17.89 -1.90 17.46
N SER A 29 -18.08 -3.22 17.57
CA SER A 29 -17.47 -4.21 16.68
C SER A 29 -17.85 -4.02 15.20
N ILE A 30 -19.01 -3.40 14.93
CA ILE A 30 -19.47 -3.06 13.57
C ILE A 30 -18.49 -2.08 12.90
N ASN A 31 -18.03 -1.04 13.61
CA ASN A 31 -17.08 -0.07 13.06
C ASN A 31 -15.71 -0.71 12.79
N ILE A 32 -15.33 -1.75 13.55
CA ILE A 32 -14.08 -2.47 13.28
C ILE A 32 -14.17 -3.21 11.94
N TRP A 33 -15.25 -3.96 11.72
CA TRP A 33 -15.40 -4.78 10.51
C TRP A 33 -15.66 -3.97 9.24
N TYR A 34 -16.49 -2.93 9.30
CA TYR A 34 -16.92 -2.18 8.11
C TYR A 34 -16.12 -0.90 7.85
N GLN A 35 -15.41 -0.36 8.84
CA GLN A 35 -14.63 0.88 8.66
C GLN A 35 -13.13 0.62 8.80
N PHE A 36 -12.69 -0.04 9.88
CA PHE A 36 -11.26 -0.25 10.13
C PHE A 36 -10.62 -1.26 9.17
N VAL A 37 -11.24 -2.44 8.97
CA VAL A 37 -10.66 -3.49 8.11
C VAL A 37 -10.52 -3.03 6.65
N PRO A 38 -11.55 -2.44 6.00
CA PRO A 38 -11.41 -1.99 4.63
C PRO A 38 -10.40 -0.83 4.50
N GLN A 39 -10.43 0.11 5.44
CA GLN A 39 -9.48 1.23 5.45
C GLN A 39 -8.02 0.76 5.64
N LEU A 40 -7.79 -0.25 6.47
CA LEU A 40 -6.46 -0.82 6.69
C LEU A 40 -5.95 -1.54 5.44
N ILE A 41 -6.78 -2.38 4.80
CA ILE A 41 -6.42 -3.11 3.58
C ILE A 41 -6.14 -2.14 2.44
N PHE A 42 -7.02 -1.15 2.22
CA PHE A 42 -6.85 -0.17 1.16
C PHE A 42 -5.54 0.61 1.32
N LEU A 43 -5.29 1.15 2.51
CA LEU A 43 -4.11 1.96 2.75
C LEU A 43 -2.82 1.13 2.66
N ASN A 44 -2.80 -0.08 3.23
CA ASN A 44 -1.64 -0.97 3.15
C ASN A 44 -1.34 -1.38 1.70
N SER A 45 -2.38 -1.59 0.88
CA SER A 45 -2.20 -2.04 -0.51
C SER A 45 -1.47 -1.02 -1.39
N LEU A 46 -1.66 0.28 -1.16
CA LEU A 46 -1.12 1.35 -2.01
C LEU A 46 0.08 2.04 -1.37
N PHE A 47 -0.09 2.51 -0.13
CA PHE A 47 0.88 3.38 0.52
C PHE A 47 2.00 2.58 1.19
N ASP A 48 1.70 1.44 1.80
CA ASP A 48 2.76 0.56 2.32
C ASP A 48 3.48 -0.20 1.20
N TYR A 49 2.80 -0.53 0.10
CA TYR A 49 3.52 -1.04 -1.08
C TYR A 49 4.53 -0.01 -1.62
N LEU A 50 4.16 1.27 -1.69
CA LEU A 50 5.09 2.34 -2.05
C LEU A 50 6.24 2.48 -1.04
N SER A 51 5.95 2.41 0.26
CA SER A 51 6.96 2.52 1.32
C SER A 51 7.99 1.40 1.20
N LEU A 52 7.54 0.16 0.96
CA LEU A 52 8.39 -1.00 0.70
C LEU A 52 9.25 -0.82 -0.56
N LEU A 53 8.67 -0.36 -1.68
CA LEU A 53 9.44 -0.10 -2.91
C LEU A 53 10.55 0.95 -2.69
N ILE A 54 10.31 1.98 -1.87
CA ILE A 54 11.34 2.98 -1.52
C ILE A 54 12.49 2.34 -0.74
N ILE A 55 12.17 1.52 0.26
CA ILE A 55 13.18 0.82 1.09
C ILE A 55 14.01 -0.12 0.23
N VAL A 56 13.35 -0.90 -0.62
CA VAL A 56 14.02 -1.81 -1.56
C VAL A 56 14.94 -1.05 -2.51
N LYS A 57 14.46 0.06 -3.07
CA LYS A 57 15.27 0.90 -3.96
C LYS A 57 16.53 1.40 -3.25
N TRP A 58 16.47 1.68 -1.95
CA TRP A 58 17.63 2.02 -1.14
C TRP A 58 18.59 0.84 -0.93
N CYS A 59 18.07 -0.37 -0.68
CA CYS A 59 18.90 -1.55 -0.49
C CYS A 59 19.60 -2.02 -1.79
N THR A 60 18.92 -1.96 -2.93
CA THR A 60 19.46 -2.46 -4.22
C THR A 60 20.24 -1.40 -5.00
N GLY A 61 20.06 -0.10 -4.69
CA GLY A 61 20.73 1.00 -5.42
C GLY A 61 20.25 1.18 -6.86
N SER A 62 19.12 0.58 -7.24
CA SER A 62 18.59 0.60 -8.61
C SER A 62 18.06 1.98 -9.02
N LYS A 63 18.16 2.29 -10.32
CA LYS A 63 17.66 3.55 -10.91
C LYS A 63 16.16 3.54 -11.22
N ALA A 64 15.44 2.44 -10.98
CA ALA A 64 14.03 2.27 -11.32
C ALA A 64 13.12 3.42 -10.83
N ASP A 65 12.23 3.92 -11.69
CA ASP A 65 11.33 5.03 -11.36
C ASP A 65 10.06 4.56 -10.64
N LEU A 66 10.02 4.81 -9.33
CA LEU A 66 8.92 4.42 -8.43
C LEU A 66 7.55 4.95 -8.87
N TYR A 67 7.50 6.18 -9.39
CA TYR A 67 6.23 6.77 -9.85
C TYR A 67 5.66 6.07 -11.08
N HIS A 68 6.52 5.65 -12.00
CA HIS A 68 6.09 4.86 -13.16
C HIS A 68 5.47 3.54 -12.69
N VAL A 69 6.12 2.85 -11.74
CA VAL A 69 5.59 1.61 -11.14
C VAL A 69 4.18 1.81 -10.58
N MET A 70 3.95 2.91 -9.84
CA MET A 70 2.62 3.21 -9.28
C MET A 70 1.57 3.56 -10.34
N ILE A 71 1.92 4.35 -11.36
CA ILE A 71 0.97 4.74 -12.42
C ILE A 71 0.57 3.51 -13.25
N TYR A 72 1.54 2.66 -13.58
CA TYR A 72 1.28 1.45 -14.35
C TYR A 72 0.47 0.41 -13.57
N MET A 73 0.58 0.37 -12.24
CA MET A 73 -0.25 -0.50 -11.40
C MET A 73 -1.76 -0.28 -11.61
N PHE A 74 -2.20 0.96 -11.81
CA PHE A 74 -3.61 1.28 -12.07
C PHE A 74 -3.99 1.24 -13.55
N ARG A 75 -3.07 1.62 -14.45
CA ARG A 75 -3.38 1.81 -15.87
C ARG A 75 -3.26 0.53 -16.70
N SER A 76 -2.23 -0.28 -16.47
CA SER A 76 -1.94 -1.50 -17.23
C SER A 76 -1.21 -2.52 -16.33
N PRO A 77 -1.92 -3.24 -15.46
CA PRO A 77 -1.30 -4.12 -14.45
C PRO A 77 -0.60 -5.37 -15.03
N ILE A 78 -0.78 -5.66 -16.32
CA ILE A 78 -0.31 -6.90 -16.98
C ILE A 78 0.96 -6.67 -17.82
N ASP A 79 1.28 -5.41 -18.14
CA ASP A 79 2.40 -5.07 -19.01
C ASP A 79 3.77 -5.39 -18.38
N LYS A 80 4.76 -5.74 -19.22
CA LYS A 80 6.14 -5.98 -18.78
C LYS A 80 6.77 -4.65 -18.41
N LEU A 81 7.13 -4.50 -17.14
CA LEU A 81 7.78 -3.31 -16.59
C LEU A 81 9.29 -3.32 -16.91
N GLY A 82 9.67 -3.57 -18.17
CA GLY A 82 11.05 -3.75 -18.69
C GLY A 82 12.20 -3.42 -17.72
N GLU A 83 12.78 -2.22 -17.82
CA GLU A 83 13.91 -1.77 -16.99
C GLU A 83 13.53 -1.33 -15.56
N ASN A 84 12.24 -1.35 -15.22
CA ASN A 84 11.71 -0.90 -13.93
C ASN A 84 11.26 -2.07 -13.01
N GLU A 85 11.47 -3.32 -13.42
CA GLU A 85 11.24 -4.49 -12.56
C GLU A 85 12.26 -4.50 -11.41
N LEU A 86 11.79 -4.26 -10.18
CA LEU A 86 12.61 -4.29 -8.97
C LEU A 86 12.77 -5.71 -8.42
N PHE A 87 11.82 -6.61 -8.70
CA PHE A 87 11.86 -8.00 -8.24
C PHE A 87 11.25 -9.00 -9.23
N PRO A 88 11.78 -10.23 -9.29
CA PRO A 88 11.09 -11.34 -9.94
C PRO A 88 9.82 -11.64 -9.14
N SER A 89 8.65 -11.54 -9.79
CA SER A 89 7.27 -11.67 -9.21
C SER A 89 6.57 -10.39 -8.77
N GLN A 90 7.09 -9.21 -9.10
CA GLN A 90 6.43 -7.93 -8.79
C GLN A 90 4.98 -7.83 -9.34
N LYS A 91 4.71 -8.42 -10.51
CA LYS A 91 3.40 -8.42 -11.16
C LYS A 91 2.33 -9.15 -10.36
N MET A 92 2.66 -10.32 -9.81
CA MET A 92 1.73 -11.11 -9.02
C MET A 92 1.34 -10.36 -7.75
N LEU A 93 2.32 -9.73 -7.09
CA LEU A 93 2.07 -8.89 -5.91
C LEU A 93 1.18 -7.70 -6.24
N GLN A 94 1.47 -6.97 -7.33
CA GLN A 94 0.65 -5.82 -7.75
C GLN A 94 -0.80 -6.22 -8.05
N LEU A 95 -1.01 -7.35 -8.72
CA LEU A 95 -2.35 -7.82 -9.06
C LEU A 95 -3.14 -8.27 -7.82
N VAL A 96 -2.48 -8.94 -6.87
CA VAL A 96 -3.10 -9.31 -5.57
C VAL A 96 -3.44 -8.05 -4.76
N LEU A 97 -2.52 -7.08 -4.68
CA LEU A 97 -2.73 -5.83 -3.94
C LEU A 97 -3.87 -5.01 -4.56
N LEU A 98 -3.94 -4.92 -5.89
CA LEU A 98 -5.03 -4.25 -6.60
C LEU A 98 -6.38 -4.95 -6.35
N GLY A 99 -6.40 -6.29 -6.37
CA GLY A 99 -7.60 -7.07 -6.06
C GLY A 99 -8.10 -6.81 -4.63
N LEU A 100 -7.20 -6.82 -3.65
CA LEU A 100 -7.52 -6.48 -2.26
C LEU A 100 -8.05 -5.05 -2.12
N ALA A 101 -7.43 -4.08 -2.82
CA ALA A 101 -7.88 -2.70 -2.82
C ALA A 101 -9.31 -2.57 -3.38
N LEU A 102 -9.63 -3.26 -4.48
CA LEU A 102 -10.97 -3.23 -5.07
C LEU A 102 -12.04 -3.87 -4.18
N ILE A 103 -11.70 -4.93 -3.45
CA ILE A 103 -12.63 -5.58 -2.50
C ILE A 103 -12.88 -4.71 -1.26
N SER A 104 -11.96 -3.80 -0.93
CA SER A 104 -12.08 -2.91 0.24
C SER A 104 -12.91 -1.64 0.02
N VAL A 105 -13.35 -1.36 -1.21
CA VAL A 105 -14.15 -0.18 -1.56
C VAL A 105 -15.69 -0.38 -1.50
N PRO A 106 -16.27 -1.54 -1.88
CA PRO A 106 -17.73 -1.75 -1.84
C PRO A 106 -18.31 -1.97 -0.44
#